data_AF-A0A8J0SYI6-F1
#
_entry.id   AF-A0A8J0SYI6-F1
#
_cell.length_a   1.000
_cell.length_b   1.000
_cell.length_c   1.000
_cell.angle_alpha   90.00
_cell.angle_beta   90.00
_cell.angle_gamma   90.00
#
_symmetry.space_group_name_H-M   'P 1'
#
loop_
_entity.id
_entity.type
_entity.pdbx_description
1 polymer ?
#
loop_
_entity_poly.entity_id
_entity_poly.type
_entity_poly.pdbx_seq_one_letter_code
_entity_poly.pdbx_strand_id
1 'polypeptide(L)' 'MDNQTTVQYASLMHQLVMKARGSVRDIDCQNDLTFLRIRSKKNEIMIAPDKDYFLIVIQQPTE' A
#
# COMPACT_ATOMS: atom_id res chain seq x y z
N MET A 1 -11.94 13.74 2.08
CA MET A 1 -10.97 13.23 3.06
C MET A 1 -10.27 14.41 3.67
N ASP A 2 -10.24 14.51 5.00
CA ASP A 2 -9.53 15.58 5.69
C ASP A 2 -8.01 15.44 5.48
N ASN A 3 -7.30 16.55 5.36
CA ASN A 3 -5.87 16.55 5.05
C ASN A 3 -5.05 15.81 6.13
N GLN A 4 -5.47 15.92 7.40
CA GLN A 4 -4.88 15.17 8.51
C GLN A 4 -5.02 13.65 8.35
N THR A 5 -6.20 13.17 7.95
CA THR A 5 -6.41 11.74 7.72
C THR A 5 -5.56 11.24 6.56
N THR A 6 -5.43 12.02 5.49
CA THR A 6 -4.60 11.68 4.32
C THR A 6 -3.13 11.53 4.69
N VAL A 7 -2.58 12.44 5.51
CA VAL A 7 -1.18 12.36 5.98
C VAL A 7 -0.96 11.13 6.87
N GLN A 8 -1.89 10.84 7.78
CA GLN A 8 -1.82 9.63 8.61
C GLN A 8 -1.86 8.35 7.77
N TYR A 9 -2.79 8.27 6.81
CA TYR A 9 -2.87 7.15 5.87
C TYR A 9 -1.58 6.98 5.07
N ALA A 10 -1.03 8.06 4.51
CA ALA A 10 0.21 7.99 3.75
C ALA A 10 1.38 7.44 4.58
N SER A 11 1.55 7.92 5.81
CA SER A 11 2.62 7.45 6.72
C SER A 11 2.46 5.97 7.11
N LEU A 12 1.24 5.56 7.45
CA LEU A 12 0.95 4.16 7.83
C LEU A 12 1.12 3.21 6.63
N MET A 13 0.63 3.60 5.46
CA MET A 13 0.76 2.80 4.23
C MET A 13 2.21 2.68 3.79
N HIS A 14 2.98 3.76 3.88
CA HIS A 14 4.41 3.73 3.57
C HIS A 14 5.15 2.72 4.47
N GLN A 15 4.91 2.77 5.78
CA GLN A 15 5.51 1.80 6.71
C GLN A 15 5.08 0.36 6.41
N LEU A 16 3.81 0.15 6.05
CA LEU A 16 3.30 -1.16 5.70
C LEU A 16 3.97 -1.72 4.44
N VAL A 17 4.11 -0.91 3.39
CA VAL A 17 4.75 -1.31 2.13
C VAL A 17 6.23 -1.63 2.33
N MET A 18 6.94 -0.83 3.11
CA MET A 18 8.35 -1.09 3.43
C MET A 18 8.54 -2.42 4.16
N LYS A 19 7.66 -2.74 5.12
CA LYS A 19 7.66 -4.05 5.81
C LYS A 19 7.29 -5.18 4.87
N ALA A 20 6.25 -5.03 4.07
CA ALA A 20 5.80 -6.03 3.11
C ALA A 20 6.90 -6.35 2.09
N ARG A 21 7.60 -5.33 1.58
CA ARG A 21 8.74 -5.49 0.67
C ARG A 21 9.86 -6.29 1.33
N GLY A 22 10.18 -5.98 2.60
CA GLY A 22 11.14 -6.76 3.38
C GLY A 22 10.74 -8.23 3.47
N SER A 23 9.50 -8.51 3.87
CA SER A 23 8.99 -9.89 3.98
C SER A 23 8.95 -10.64 2.65
N VAL A 24 8.62 -9.98 1.53
CA VAL A 24 8.68 -10.60 0.20
C VAL A 24 10.12 -10.95 -0.16
N ARG A 25 11.07 -10.05 0.12
CA ARG A 25 12.49 -10.28 -0.13
C ARG A 25 13.08 -11.37 0.76
N ASP A 26 12.59 -11.50 2.00
CA ASP A 26 12.99 -12.57 2.92
C ASP A 26 12.51 -13.96 2.43
N ILE A 27 11.36 -14.02 1.74
CA ILE A 27 10.85 -15.25 1.11
C ILE A 27 11.60 -15.54 -0.18
N ASP A 28 11.78 -14.54 -1.04
CA ASP A 28 12.52 -14.64 -2.29
C ASP A 28 13.20 -13.31 -2.64
N CYS A 29 14.54 -13.32 -2.59
CA CYS A 29 15.37 -12.17 -2.88
C CYS A 29 15.26 -11.64 -4.32
N GLN A 30 14.70 -12.41 -5.27
CA GLN A 30 14.52 -12.02 -6.67
C GLN A 30 13.16 -11.37 -6.94
N ASN A 31 12.22 -11.46 -6.00
CA ASN A 31 10.90 -10.87 -6.14
C ASN A 31 10.85 -9.48 -5.48
N ASP A 32 10.46 -8.47 -6.25
CA ASP A 32 10.17 -7.13 -5.75
C ASP A 32 8.66 -6.90 -5.66
N LEU A 33 8.25 -6.18 -4.62
CA LEU A 33 6.85 -5.80 -4.44
C LEU A 33 6.46 -4.72 -5.45
N THR A 34 5.75 -5.09 -6.51
CA THR A 34 5.29 -4.19 -7.58
C THR A 34 3.90 -3.62 -7.33
N PHE A 35 3.04 -4.37 -6.65
CA PHE A 35 1.66 -3.98 -6.39
C PHE A 35 1.12 -4.62 -5.11
N LEU A 36 0.47 -3.82 -4.27
CA LEU A 36 -0.18 -4.26 -3.04
C LEU A 36 -1.66 -3.88 -3.07
N ARG A 37 -2.55 -4.87 -3.02
CA ARG A 37 -4.00 -4.66 -2.95
C ARG A 37 -4.54 -5.21 -1.64
N ILE A 38 -5.13 -4.34 -0.84
CA ILE A 38 -5.74 -4.66 0.44
C ILE A 38 -7.24 -4.42 0.32
N ARG A 39 -8.01 -5.51 0.25
CA ARG A 39 -9.47 -5.44 0.28
C ARG A 39 -9.95 -5.62 1.71
N SER A 40 -10.59 -4.59 2.26
CA SER A 40 -11.35 -4.65 3.51
C SER A 40 -12.85 -4.63 3.20
N LYS A 41 -13.69 -5.01 4.19
CA LYS A 41 -15.15 -4.97 4.04
C LYS A 41 -15.71 -3.58 3.72
N LYS A 42 -15.03 -2.52 4.17
CA LYS A 42 -15.46 -1.13 3.98
C LYS A 42 -14.73 -0.39 2.88
N ASN A 43 -13.47 -0.74 2.63
CA ASN A 43 -12.56 0.00 1.75
C ASN A 43 -11.64 -0.98 1.03
N GLU A 44 -11.34 -0.68 -0.22
CA GLU A 44 -10.29 -1.33 -0.99
C GLU A 44 -9.14 -0.34 -1.19
N ILE A 45 -7.93 -0.76 -0.86
CA ILE A 45 -6.74 0.08 -0.89
C ILE A 45 -5.75 -0.57 -1.84
N MET A 46 -5.39 0.15 -2.89
CA MET A 46 -4.45 -0.29 -3.91
C MET A 46 -3.21 0.60 -3.81
N ILE A 47 -2.04 -0.01 -3.71
CA ILE A 47 -0.77 0.68 -3.55
C ILE A 47 0.20 0.16 -4.60
N ALA A 48 0.67 1.07 -5.46
CA ALA A 48 1.71 0.80 -6.44
C ALA A 48 2.95 1.63 -6.08
N PRO A 49 4.00 1.00 -5.51
CA PRO A 49 5.30 1.65 -5.38
C PRO A 49 6.01 1.70 -6.74
N ASP A 50 6.40 2.90 -7.18
CA ASP A 50 7.35 3.14 -8.26
C ASP A 50 8.66 3.71 -7.68
N LYS A 51 9.70 3.90 -8.50
CA LYS A 51 11.06 4.28 -8.06
C LYS A 51 11.08 5.52 -7.18
N ASP A 52 10.27 6.52 -7.51
CA ASP A 52 10.27 7.83 -6.85
C ASP A 52 8.90 8.22 -6.24
N TYR A 53 7.86 7.44 -6.50
CA TYR A 53 6.49 7.77 -6.12
C TYR A 53 5.70 6.55 -5.62
N PHE A 54 4.81 6.79 -4.65
CA PHE A 54 3.83 5.81 -4.22
C PHE A 54 2.45 6.26 -4.69
N LEU A 55 1.82 5.45 -5.54
CA LEU A 55 0.43 5.65 -5.90
C LEU A 55 -0.44 4.90 -4.88
N ILE A 56 -1.22 5.64 -4.09
CA ILE A 56 -2.18 5.08 -3.13
C ILE A 56 -3.58 5.43 -3.61
N VAL A 57 -4.39 4.41 -3.85
CA VAL A 57 -5.78 4.55 -4.32
C VAL A 57 -6.69 3.92 -3.28
N ILE A 58 -7.66 4.68 -2.80
CA ILE A 58 -8.68 4.21 -1.86
C ILE A 58 -10.01 4.19 -2.62
N GLN A 59 -10.56 3.00 -2.79
CA GLN A 59 -11.85 2.75 -3.41
C GLN A 59 -12.82 2.20 -2.37
N GLN A 60 -14.11 2.38 -2.61
CA GLN A 60 -15.12 1.63 -1.89
C GLN A 60 -15.23 0.26 -2.56
N PRO A 61 -15.21 -0.85 -1.81
CA PRO A 61 -15.37 -2.17 -2.37
C PRO A 61 -16.77 -2.21 -2.96
N THR A 62 -16.85 -2.43 -4.27
CA THR A 62 -18.12 -2.79 -4.91
C THR A 62 -18.59 -4.10 -4.27
N GLU A 63 -19.82 -4.09 -3.74
CA GLU A 63 -20.55 -5.31 -3.35
C GLU A 63 -20.66 -6.28 -4.53
#